data_AF-A0A7W3DI80-F1
#
_entry.id   AF-A0A7W3DI80-F1
#
_cell.length_a   1.000
_cell.length_b   1.000
_cell.length_c   1.000
_cell.angle_alpha   90.00
_cell.angle_beta   90.00
_cell.angle_gamma   90.00
#
_symmetry.space_group_name_H-M   'P 1'
#
loop_
_entity.id
_entity.type
_entity.pdbx_description
1 polymer ?
#
loop_
_entity_poly.entity_id
_entity_poly.type
_entity_poly.pdbx_seq_one_letter_code
_entity_poly.pdbx_strand_id
1 'polypeptide(L)'
;MNYLRLILDHEKRATGYNCAIDTELDELPAAITEAIYKHVKDYRGGLTYDRADFIMRDLLWLLSGYDIKAIVTDHTQRETQVYPF
;
A
#
# COMPACT_ATOMS: atom_id res chain seq x y z
N MET A 1 -8.65 8.43 -10.34
CA MET A 1 -9.06 7.88 -9.05
C MET A 1 -7.80 7.48 -8.28
N ASN A 2 -7.72 7.76 -6.98
CA ASN A 2 -6.52 7.48 -6.18
C ASN A 2 -6.51 6.04 -5.64
N TYR A 3 -5.33 5.42 -5.59
CA TYR A 3 -5.15 4.05 -5.15
C TYR A 3 -4.07 3.88 -4.10
N LEU A 4 -4.37 3.01 -3.15
CA LEU A 4 -3.41 2.43 -2.22
C LEU A 4 -3.37 0.92 -2.46
N ARG A 5 -2.20 0.35 -2.76
CA ARG A 5 -2.07 -1.07 -3.11
C ARG A 5 -1.08 -1.76 -2.21
N LEU A 6 -1.54 -2.82 -1.55
CA LEU A 6 -0.67 -3.80 -0.90
C LEU A 6 -0.36 -4.91 -1.90
N ILE A 7 0.91 -5.13 -2.19
CA ILE A 7 1.38 -6.18 -3.09
C ILE A 7 1.98 -7.30 -2.25
N LEU A 8 1.47 -8.52 -2.41
CA LEU A 8 1.96 -9.73 -1.76
C LEU A 8 2.64 -10.63 -2.79
N ASP A 9 3.91 -10.94 -2.57
CA ASP A 9 4.76 -11.70 -3.47
C ASP A 9 5.40 -12.88 -2.73
N HIS A 10 4.55 -13.85 -2.37
CA HIS A 10 4.89 -15.01 -1.53
C HIS A 10 6.07 -15.84 -2.06
N GLU A 11 6.37 -15.77 -3.36
CA GLU A 11 7.39 -16.58 -4.02
C GLU A 11 8.79 -15.94 -4.03
N LYS A 12 8.92 -14.63 -3.77
CA LYS A 12 10.17 -13.93 -4.04
C LYS A 12 11.29 -14.18 -3.02
N ARG A 13 10.99 -14.38 -1.73
CA ARG A 13 12.04 -14.53 -0.70
C ARG A 13 11.65 -15.50 0.41
N ALA A 14 12.58 -16.41 0.74
CA ALA A 14 12.50 -17.27 1.93
C ALA A 14 12.63 -16.50 3.25
N THR A 15 12.82 -15.19 3.20
CA THR A 15 13.07 -14.31 4.35
C THR A 15 11.79 -13.74 4.96
N GLY A 16 10.61 -13.99 4.37
CA GLY A 16 9.33 -13.42 4.80
C GLY A 16 9.09 -11.96 4.39
N TYR A 17 10.10 -11.30 3.80
CA TYR A 17 10.02 -9.94 3.26
C TYR A 17 9.49 -9.95 1.82
N ASN A 18 8.19 -10.20 1.71
CA ASN A 18 7.51 -10.48 0.45
C ASN A 18 6.42 -9.46 0.11
N CYS A 19 6.32 -8.37 0.87
CA CYS A 19 5.30 -7.35 0.68
C CYS A 19 5.90 -6.03 0.16
N ALA A 20 5.08 -5.27 -0.56
CA ALA A 20 5.37 -3.90 -0.99
C ALA A 20 4.10 -3.05 -0.95
N ILE A 21 4.26 -1.75 -0.80
CA ILE A 21 3.16 -0.79 -0.88
C ILE A 21 3.39 0.11 -2.07
N ASP A 22 2.36 0.26 -2.89
CA ASP A 22 2.31 1.15 -4.03
C ASP A 22 1.19 2.18 -3.87
N THR A 23 1.43 3.39 -4.36
CA THR A 23 0.57 4.56 -4.16
C THR A 23 0.42 5.31 -5.48
N GLU A 24 -0.79 5.42 -6.00
CA GLU A 24 -1.14 6.31 -7.11
C GLU A 24 -2.09 7.38 -6.57
N LEU A 25 -1.55 8.56 -6.26
CA LEU A 25 -2.26 9.63 -5.55
C LEU A 25 -2.30 10.95 -6.34
N ASP A 26 -2.20 10.88 -7.67
CA ASP A 26 -1.98 12.02 -8.55
C ASP A 26 -3.15 13.03 -8.55
N GLU A 27 -4.34 12.63 -8.08
CA GLU A 27 -5.52 13.50 -7.99
C GLU A 27 -5.64 14.20 -6.62
N LEU A 28 -4.76 13.88 -5.66
CA LEU A 28 -4.74 14.56 -4.36
C LEU A 28 -4.01 15.91 -4.43
N PRO A 29 -4.36 16.86 -3.54
CA PRO A 29 -3.62 18.12 -3.42
C PRO A 29 -2.13 17.88 -3.17
N ALA A 30 -1.26 18.66 -3.84
CA ALA A 30 0.19 18.52 -3.77
C ALA A 30 0.76 18.43 -2.34
N ALA A 31 0.18 19.18 -1.39
CA ALA A 31 0.59 19.15 0.02
C ALA A 31 0.37 17.76 0.68
N ILE A 32 -0.71 17.07 0.30
CA ILE A 32 -1.02 15.72 0.79
C ILE A 32 -0.12 14.69 0.11
N THR A 33 0.06 14.79 -1.21
CA THR A 33 0.96 13.92 -1.97
C THR A 33 2.40 14.02 -1.46
N GLU A 34 2.87 15.22 -1.09
CA GLU A 34 4.20 15.41 -0.52
C GLU A 34 4.33 14.84 0.91
N ALA A 35 3.29 15.00 1.74
CA ALA A 35 3.24 14.42 3.08
C ALA A 35 3.28 12.89 3.03
N ILE A 36 2.48 12.28 2.15
CA ILE A 36 2.48 10.83 1.92
C ILE A 36 3.81 10.39 1.33
N TYR A 37 4.36 11.10 0.34
CA TYR A 37 5.63 10.72 -0.26
C TYR A 37 6.75 10.66 0.78
N LYS A 38 6.80 11.61 1.74
CA LYS A 38 7.76 11.56 2.86
C LYS A 38 7.53 10.35 3.78
N HIS A 39 6.29 9.91 3.93
CA HIS A 39 5.93 8.79 4.79
C HIS A 39 6.17 7.42 4.13
N VAL A 40 6.00 7.32 2.81
CA VAL A 40 5.99 6.04 2.06
C VAL A 40 7.27 5.79 1.24
N LYS A 41 8.17 6.78 1.10
CA LYS A 41 9.41 6.66 0.31
C LYS A 41 10.23 5.40 0.61
N ASP A 42 10.16 4.89 1.84
CA ASP A 42 10.95 3.77 2.31
C ASP A 42 10.25 2.40 2.18
N TYR A 43 9.00 2.35 1.71
CA TYR A 43 8.14 1.15 1.76
C TYR A 43 7.92 0.44 0.42
N ARG A 44 8.67 0.83 -0.63
CA ARG A 44 8.55 0.27 -1.99
C ARG A 44 8.90 -1.23 -2.12
N GLY A 45 9.30 -1.91 -1.05
CA GLY A 45 9.43 -3.36 -1.02
C GLY A 45 10.25 -3.86 0.16
N GLY A 46 10.27 -5.19 0.32
CA GLY A 46 11.03 -5.83 1.40
C GLY A 46 10.35 -5.69 2.76
N LEU A 47 9.02 -5.62 2.79
CA LEU A 47 8.23 -5.60 4.01
C LEU A 47 7.76 -7.02 4.36
N THR A 48 7.64 -7.30 5.66
CA THR A 48 6.79 -8.40 6.13
C THR A 48 5.33 -8.01 5.96
N TYR A 49 4.43 -9.01 5.95
CA TYR A 49 3.00 -8.75 5.89
C TYR A 49 2.54 -7.83 7.02
N ASP A 50 2.89 -8.13 8.28
CA ASP A 50 2.47 -7.33 9.44
C ASP A 50 2.94 -5.87 9.34
N ARG A 51 4.15 -5.64 8.83
CA ARG A 51 4.67 -4.29 8.66
C ARG A 51 3.93 -3.56 7.54
N ALA A 52 3.63 -4.25 6.45
CA ALA A 52 2.88 -3.69 5.35
C ALA A 52 1.43 -3.39 5.74
N ASP A 53 0.77 -4.28 6.51
CA ASP A 53 -0.57 -4.06 7.06
C ASP A 53 -0.62 -2.82 7.96
N PHE A 54 0.35 -2.69 8.89
CA PHE A 54 0.46 -1.52 9.75
C PHE A 54 0.56 -0.22 8.95
N ILE A 55 1.40 -0.18 7.92
CA ILE A 55 1.59 1.01 7.08
C ILE A 55 0.33 1.30 6.25
N MET A 56 -0.31 0.27 5.68
CA MET A 56 -1.57 0.42 4.94
C MET A 56 -2.65 1.08 5.81
N ARG A 57 -2.83 0.62 7.05
CA ARG A 57 -3.78 1.19 8.01
C ARG A 57 -3.45 2.65 8.36
N ASP A 58 -2.18 2.96 8.57
CA ASP A 58 -1.73 4.32 8.87
C ASP A 58 -1.99 5.28 7.70
N LEU A 59 -1.70 4.84 6.47
CA LEU A 59 -1.97 5.62 5.26
C LEU A 59 -3.46 5.82 5.01
N LEU A 60 -4.28 4.80 5.26
CA LEU A 60 -5.74 4.91 5.17
C LEU A 60 -6.29 5.91 6.19
N TRP A 61 -5.72 5.94 7.40
CA TRP A 61 -6.10 6.92 8.41
C TRP A 61 -5.69 8.35 8.01
N LEU A 62 -4.47 8.55 7.52
CA LEU A 62 -3.97 9.84 7.03
C LEU A 62 -4.79 10.37 5.84
N LEU A 63 -5.25 9.46 4.98
CA LEU A 63 -6.06 9.78 3.81
C LEU A 63 -7.57 9.75 4.09
N SER A 64 -7.98 9.62 5.36
CA SER A 64 -9.38 9.65 5.74
C SER A 64 -10.03 10.98 5.31
N GLY A 65 -11.07 10.87 4.49
CA GLY A 65 -11.77 12.02 3.91
C GLY A 65 -11.47 12.29 2.44
N TYR A 66 -10.52 11.54 1.84
CA TYR A 66 -10.29 11.53 0.40
C TYR A 66 -10.88 10.28 -0.26
N ASP A 67 -11.22 10.40 -1.55
CA ASP A 67 -11.67 9.26 -2.35
C ASP A 67 -10.47 8.38 -2.73
N ILE A 68 -10.16 7.42 -1.87
CA ILE A 68 -9.06 6.45 -2.02
C ILE A 68 -9.63 5.05 -2.12
N LYS A 69 -9.20 4.30 -3.13
CA LYS A 69 -9.47 2.87 -3.24
C LYS A 69 -8.27 2.06 -2.76
N ALA A 70 -8.45 1.34 -1.66
CA ALA A 70 -7.45 0.43 -1.12
C ALA A 70 -7.67 -1.01 -1.61
N ILE A 71 -6.62 -1.62 -2.15
CA ILE A 71 -6.66 -2.97 -2.73
C ILE A 71 -5.45 -3.81 -2.32
N VAL A 72 -5.62 -5.13 -2.40
CA VAL A 72 -4.57 -6.13 -2.23
C VAL A 72 -4.37 -6.87 -3.55
N THR A 73 -3.15 -6.87 -4.04
CA THR A 73 -2.70 -7.71 -5.16
C THR A 73 -1.83 -8.81 -4.59
N ASP A 74 -2.39 -10.01 -4.46
CA ASP A 74 -1.66 -11.22 -4.11
C ASP A 74 -1.29 -11.95 -5.40
N HIS A 75 0.00 -12.04 -5.72
CA HIS A 75 0.48 -12.70 -6.94
C HIS A 75 0.23 -14.21 -6.97
N THR A 76 -0.09 -14.83 -5.83
CA THR A 76 -0.53 -16.24 -5.79
C THR A 76 -2.00 -16.41 -6.16
N GLN A 77 -2.76 -15.31 -6.13
CA GLN A 77 -4.19 -15.29 -6.42
C GLN A 77 -4.45 -14.67 -7.79
N ARG A 78 -5.54 -15.10 -8.41
CA ARG A 78 -5.87 -14.69 -9.78
C ARG A 78 -6.52 -13.31 -9.85
N GLU A 79 -7.02 -12.82 -8.72
CA GLU A 79 -7.84 -11.62 -8.63
C GLU A 79 -7.32 -10.67 -7.54
N THR A 80 -7.40 -9.37 -7.85
CA THR A 80 -7.17 -8.28 -6.89
C THR A 80 -8.35 -8.18 -5.93
N GLN A 81 -8.06 -8.06 -4.65
CA GLN A 81 -9.06 -7.97 -3.58
C GLN A 81 -9.16 -6.55 -3.04
N VAL A 82 -10.30 -6.23 -2.42
CA VAL A 82 -10.44 -5.01 -1.63
C VAL A 82 -9.64 -5.19 -0.33
N TYR A 83 -8.89 -4.17 0.07
CA TYR A 83 -8.13 -4.24 1.32
C TYR A 83 -9.09 -4.30 2.51
N PRO A 84 -9.01 -5.33 3.37
CA PRO A 84 -9.90 -5.47 4.51
C PRO A 84 -9.53 -4.43 5.58
N PHE A 85 -10.45 -3.50 5.86
CA PHE A 85 -10.31 -2.49 6.91
C PHE A 85 -10.40 -3.12 8.30
#